data_AF-A0A4Q6GTK5-F1
#
_entry.id   AF-A0A4Q6GTK5-F1
#
_cell.length_a   1.000
_cell.length_b   1.000
_cell.length_c   1.000
_cell.angle_alpha   90.00
_cell.angle_beta   90.00
_cell.angle_gamma   90.00
#
_symmetry.space_group_name_H-M   'P 1'
#
loop_
_entity.id
_entity.type
_entity.pdbx_description
1 polymer ?
#
loop_
_entity_poly.entity_id
_entity_poly.type
_entity_poly.pdbx_seq_one_letter_code
_entity_poly.pdbx_strand_id
1 'polypeptide(L)'
;MGTAEFELISRIAARIAARGDVALGIGDDAALLEVPPGMQLVVTADTLNAGVHFPENTRAADIGWKSLAVNLSDLAAMGAKPAWCTLSLSLPQGEQGW
;
A
#
# COMPACT_ATOMS: atom_id res chain seq x y z
N MET A 1 21.65 -9.23 -5.95
CA MET A 1 20.64 -8.60 -5.08
C MET A 1 19.90 -7.61 -5.95
N GLY A 2 18.61 -7.83 -6.27
CA GLY A 2 17.84 -6.89 -7.09
C GLY A 2 16.68 -7.51 -7.88
N THR A 3 16.75 -8.77 -8.30
CA THR A 3 15.73 -9.33 -9.21
C THR A 3 14.36 -9.54 -8.56
N ALA A 4 14.32 -10.08 -7.34
CA ALA A 4 13.06 -10.40 -6.65
C ALA A 4 12.24 -9.16 -6.24
N GLU A 5 12.91 -8.08 -5.83
CA GLU A 5 12.26 -6.81 -5.48
C GLU A 5 11.59 -6.17 -6.71
N PHE A 6 12.36 -6.01 -7.80
CA PHE A 6 11.81 -5.44 -9.03
C PHE A 6 10.71 -6.32 -9.64
N GLU A 7 10.80 -7.65 -9.50
CA GLU A 7 9.73 -8.56 -9.91
C GLU A 7 8.46 -8.36 -9.07
N LEU A 8 8.57 -8.21 -7.76
CA LEU A 8 7.44 -7.92 -6.88
C LEU A 8 6.78 -6.59 -7.22
N ILE A 9 7.57 -5.52 -7.37
CA ILE A 9 7.07 -4.20 -7.80
C ILE A 9 6.36 -4.33 -9.15
N SER A 10 6.94 -5.04 -10.11
CA SER A 10 6.34 -5.27 -11.43
C SER A 10 5.01 -6.03 -11.34
N ARG A 11 4.93 -7.05 -10.48
CA ARG A 11 3.70 -7.81 -10.23
C ARG A 11 2.60 -6.96 -9.59
N ILE A 12 2.96 -6.03 -8.70
CA ILE A 12 2.03 -5.08 -8.10
C ILE A 12 1.56 -4.08 -9.16
N ALA A 13 2.48 -3.47 -9.90
CA ALA A 13 2.16 -2.52 -10.96
C ALA A 13 1.21 -3.12 -12.01
N ALA A 14 1.41 -4.38 -12.41
CA ALA A 14 0.56 -5.09 -13.35
C ALA A 14 -0.89 -5.32 -12.87
N ARG A 15 -1.19 -5.14 -11.57
CA ARG A 15 -2.53 -5.27 -10.98
C ARG A 15 -3.25 -3.93 -10.83
N ILE A 16 -2.57 -2.81 -11.08
CA ILE A 16 -3.14 -1.47 -10.86
C ILE A 16 -3.68 -0.93 -12.18
N ALA A 17 -4.95 -0.54 -12.18
CA ALA A 17 -5.56 0.15 -13.30
C ALA A 17 -5.18 1.64 -13.29
N ALA A 18 -5.02 2.21 -14.49
CA ALA A 18 -4.85 3.65 -14.64
C ALA A 18 -6.06 4.40 -14.09
N ARG A 19 -5.80 5.53 -13.45
CA ARG A 19 -6.81 6.42 -12.88
C ARG A 19 -6.54 7.86 -13.31
N GLY A 20 -7.61 8.60 -13.60
CA GLY A 20 -7.50 9.99 -14.07
C GLY A 20 -6.97 10.98 -13.02
N ASP A 21 -7.00 10.60 -11.75
CA ASP A 21 -6.49 11.39 -10.61
C ASP A 21 -5.08 10.99 -10.16
N VAL A 22 -4.40 10.14 -10.94
CA VAL A 22 -3.00 9.74 -10.74
C VAL A 22 -2.22 10.11 -12.00
N ALA A 23 -1.61 11.30 -12.01
CA ALA A 23 -0.83 11.80 -13.14
C ALA A 23 0.47 11.01 -13.34
N LEU A 24 1.05 10.50 -12.24
CA LEU A 24 2.22 9.62 -12.24
C LEU A 24 2.08 8.57 -11.12
N GLY A 25 2.14 7.29 -11.48
CA GLY A 25 1.98 6.16 -10.56
C GLY A 25 3.30 5.41 -10.29
N ILE A 26 3.22 4.09 -10.09
CA ILE A 26 4.40 3.22 -9.89
C ILE A 26 5.29 3.26 -11.15
N GLY A 27 6.60 3.41 -10.95
CA GLY A 27 7.61 3.35 -12.02
C GLY A 27 8.59 4.51 -12.06
N ASP A 28 8.45 5.48 -11.16
CA ASP A 28 9.32 6.65 -11.00
C ASP A 28 9.62 6.87 -9.51
N ASP A 29 10.43 7.88 -9.18
CA ASP A 29 10.87 8.19 -7.81
C ASP A 29 9.73 8.70 -6.90
N ALA A 30 8.64 9.20 -7.48
CA ALA A 30 7.48 9.71 -6.74
C ALA A 30 6.18 9.61 -7.57
N ALA A 31 5.04 9.63 -6.86
CA ALA A 31 3.73 9.73 -7.47
C ALA A 31 3.27 11.19 -7.57
N LEU A 32 2.53 11.52 -8.64
CA LEU A 32 1.84 12.80 -8.81
C LEU A 32 0.33 12.54 -8.74
N LEU A 33 -0.34 13.16 -7.77
CA LEU A 33 -1.72 12.87 -7.39
C LEU A 33 -2.57 14.16 -7.43
N GLU A 34 -3.74 14.07 -8.05
CA GLU A 34 -4.65 15.20 -8.19
C GLU A 34 -5.74 15.15 -7.12
N VAL A 35 -5.70 16.10 -6.17
CA VAL A 35 -6.75 16.24 -5.16
C VAL A 35 -7.94 16.98 -5.77
N PRO A 36 -9.18 16.44 -5.68
CA PRO A 36 -10.35 17.12 -6.24
C PRO A 36 -10.54 18.54 -5.69
N PRO A 37 -10.97 19.51 -6.51
CA PRO A 37 -11.23 20.87 -6.06
C PRO A 37 -12.19 20.92 -4.87
N GLY A 38 -11.86 21.73 -3.86
CA GLY A 38 -12.68 21.87 -2.64
C GLY A 38 -12.53 20.74 -1.63
N MET A 39 -11.66 19.76 -1.88
CA MET A 39 -11.29 18.74 -0.90
C MET A 39 -9.91 19.04 -0.28
N GLN A 40 -9.69 18.47 0.91
CA GLN A 40 -8.38 18.42 1.54
C GLN A 40 -7.85 16.99 1.53
N LEU A 41 -6.54 16.83 1.42
CA LEU A 41 -5.89 15.54 1.55
C LEU A 41 -5.81 15.16 3.03
N VAL A 42 -6.34 13.98 3.36
CA VAL A 42 -6.16 13.34 4.67
C VAL A 42 -5.21 12.16 4.48
N VAL A 43 -4.17 12.09 5.32
CA VAL A 43 -3.14 11.05 5.26
C VAL A 43 -3.09 10.33 6.61
N THR A 44 -3.08 9.01 6.57
CA THR A 44 -2.76 8.14 7.71
C THR A 44 -1.67 7.15 7.28
N ALA A 45 -0.92 6.63 8.25
CA ALA A 45 0.10 5.63 8.02
C ALA A 45 0.27 4.77 9.28
N ASP A 46 0.05 3.46 9.13
CA ASP A 46 0.30 2.46 10.17
C ASP A 46 1.40 1.47 9.77
N THR A 47 2.21 1.08 10.76
CA THR A 47 3.21 0.01 10.61
C THR A 47 2.78 -1.23 11.37
N LEU A 48 2.62 -2.35 10.67
CA LEU A 48 2.29 -3.65 11.27
C LEU A 48 3.49 -4.59 11.29
N ASN A 49 3.98 -4.90 12.49
CA ASN A 49 5.08 -5.82 12.73
C ASN A 49 4.60 -7.22 13.13
N ALA A 50 5.23 -8.26 12.58
CA ALA A 50 5.02 -9.65 12.97
C ALA A 50 5.36 -9.88 14.45
N GLY A 51 4.61 -10.75 15.13
CA GLY A 51 4.73 -11.01 16.56
C GLY A 51 4.16 -9.91 17.48
N VAL A 52 3.87 -8.71 16.93
CA VAL A 52 3.28 -7.58 17.66
C VAL A 52 1.84 -7.35 17.24
N HIS A 53 1.60 -7.12 15.94
CA HIS A 53 0.29 -6.78 15.41
C HIS A 53 -0.43 -7.97 14.79
N PHE A 54 0.31 -9.03 14.44
CA PHE A 54 -0.23 -10.29 13.93
C PHE A 54 0.72 -11.45 14.31
N PRO A 55 0.21 -12.67 14.53
CA PRO A 55 1.05 -13.86 14.76
C PRO A 55 2.05 -14.11 13.63
N GLU A 56 3.26 -14.60 13.94
CA GLU A 56 4.32 -14.84 12.94
C GLU A 56 3.91 -15.76 11.78
N ASN A 57 2.95 -16.68 12.02
CA ASN A 57 2.44 -17.62 11.03
C ASN A 57 1.16 -17.14 10.31
N THR A 58 0.82 -15.84 10.41
CA THR A 58 -0.32 -15.26 9.68
C THR A 58 -0.08 -15.35 8.18
N ARG A 59 -1.09 -15.78 7.39
CA ARG A 59 -0.94 -15.90 5.93
C ARG A 59 -0.74 -14.52 5.30
N ALA A 60 0.08 -14.44 4.25
CA ALA A 60 0.39 -13.19 3.54
C ALA A 60 -0.87 -12.41 3.10
N ALA A 61 -1.90 -13.11 2.58
CA ALA A 61 -3.15 -12.49 2.18
C ALA A 61 -3.90 -11.81 3.35
N ASP A 62 -3.88 -12.43 4.53
CA ASP A 62 -4.53 -11.88 5.73
C ASP A 62 -3.73 -10.69 6.28
N ILE A 63 -2.39 -10.72 6.18
CA ILE A 63 -1.52 -9.58 6.49
C ILE A 63 -1.84 -8.41 5.55
N GLY A 64 -1.87 -8.64 4.23
CA GLY A 64 -2.18 -7.61 3.24
C GLY A 64 -3.56 -6.98 3.46
N TRP A 65 -4.58 -7.81 3.74
CA TRP A 65 -5.90 -7.34 4.11
C TRP A 65 -5.86 -6.44 5.34
N LYS A 66 -5.25 -6.91 6.43
CA LYS A 66 -5.20 -6.17 7.70
C LYS A 66 -4.43 -4.86 7.57
N SER A 67 -3.30 -4.87 6.87
CA SER A 67 -2.45 -3.67 6.64
C SER A 67 -3.21 -2.54 5.94
N LEU A 68 -4.08 -2.87 4.98
CA LEU A 68 -4.94 -1.87 4.35
C LEU A 68 -6.13 -1.50 5.24
N ALA A 69 -6.78 -2.49 5.86
CA ALA A 69 -7.99 -2.30 6.64
C ALA A 69 -7.83 -1.34 7.83
N VAL A 70 -6.68 -1.36 8.51
CA VAL A 70 -6.41 -0.44 9.64
C VAL A 70 -6.40 1.03 9.18
N ASN A 71 -5.66 1.34 8.11
CA ASN A 71 -5.60 2.68 7.54
C ASN A 71 -6.97 3.13 6.98
N LEU A 72 -7.72 2.22 6.36
CA LEU A 72 -9.09 2.51 5.90
C LEU A 72 -10.04 2.82 7.06
N SER A 73 -9.86 2.18 8.22
CA SER A 73 -10.64 2.45 9.43
C SER A 73 -10.40 3.87 9.94
N ASP A 74 -9.15 4.34 9.95
CA ASP A 74 -8.82 5.71 10.35
C ASP A 74 -9.43 6.76 9.41
N LEU A 75 -9.33 6.53 8.10
CA LEU A 75 -9.96 7.41 7.11
C LEU A 75 -11.48 7.46 7.28
N ALA A 76 -12.11 6.31 7.57
CA ALA A 76 -13.54 6.24 7.85
C ALA A 76 -13.91 7.03 9.11
N ALA A 77 -13.10 6.95 10.17
CA ALA A 77 -13.32 7.71 11.41
C ALA A 77 -13.24 9.23 11.19
N MET A 78 -12.43 9.68 10.22
CA MET A 78 -12.34 11.08 9.81
C MET A 78 -13.43 11.51 8.80
N GLY A 79 -14.31 10.59 8.38
CA GLY A 79 -15.27 10.83 7.30
C GLY A 79 -14.62 11.07 5.94
N ALA A 80 -13.35 10.68 5.77
CA ALA A 80 -12.60 10.85 4.54
C ALA A 80 -12.97 9.78 3.51
N LYS A 81 -12.94 10.14 2.22
CA LYS A 81 -13.05 9.18 1.12
C LYS A 81 -11.66 8.65 0.76
N PRO A 82 -11.38 7.33 0.91
CA PRO A 82 -10.10 6.78 0.50
C PRO A 82 -9.86 6.96 -1.00
N ALA A 83 -8.64 7.35 -1.37
CA ALA A 83 -8.26 7.62 -2.75
C ALA A 83 -7.08 6.77 -3.21
N TRP A 84 -5.97 6.80 -2.47
CA TRP A 84 -4.71 6.14 -2.83
C TRP A 84 -4.07 5.53 -1.59
N CYS A 85 -3.09 4.64 -1.77
CA CYS A 85 -2.27 4.11 -0.68
C CYS A 85 -0.84 3.89 -1.17
N THR A 86 0.10 3.96 -0.24
CA THR A 86 1.49 3.52 -0.44
C THR A 86 1.72 2.26 0.39
N LEU A 87 2.68 1.44 -0.04
CA LEU A 87 3.08 0.23 0.69
C LEU A 87 4.58 0.31 0.97
N SER A 88 4.94 0.38 2.25
CA SER A 88 6.29 0.14 2.73
C SER A 88 6.35 -1.28 3.29
N LEU A 89 7.14 -2.15 2.66
CA LEU A 89 7.21 -3.57 3.00
C LEU A 89 8.65 -3.97 3.29
N SER A 90 8.88 -4.57 4.46
CA SER A 90 10.14 -5.20 4.83
C SER A 90 9.91 -6.70 5.01
N LEU A 91 10.69 -7.50 4.29
CA LEU A 91 10.63 -8.96 4.36
C LEU A 91 12.01 -9.50 4.78
N PRO A 92 12.07 -10.51 5.68
CA PRO A 92 13.34 -11.11 6.09
C PRO A 92 14.07 -11.81 4.93
N GLN A 93 13.32 -12.29 3.92
CA GLN A 93 13.84 -12.86 2.67
C GLN A 93 12.94 -12.43 1.49
N GLY A 94 13.54 -12.20 0.33
CA GLY A 94 12.82 -12.00 -0.93
C GLY A 94 12.33 -13.32 -1.54
N GLU A 95 11.55 -14.09 -0.79
CA GLU A 95 11.04 -15.39 -1.25
C GLU A 95 9.79 -15.28 -2.12
N GLN A 96 9.69 -16.17 -3.11
CA GLN A 96 8.66 -16.21 -4.15
C GLN A 96 7.23 -16.56 -3.66
N GLY A 97 7.03 -16.71 -2.33
CA GLY A 97 5.74 -17.08 -1.71
C GLY A 97 4.80 -15.90 -1.40
N TRP A 98 5.23 -14.66 -1.67
CA TRP A 98 4.44 -13.42 -1.56
C TRP A 98 4.05 -12.91 -2.95
#